data_AF-A0A950DAV5-F1
#
_entry.id   AF-A0A950DAV5-F1
#
_cell.length_a   1.000
_cell.length_b   1.000
_cell.length_c   1.000
_cell.angle_alpha   90.00
_cell.angle_beta   90.00
_cell.angle_gamma   90.00
#
_symmetry.space_group_name_H-M   'P 1'
#
loop_
_entity.id
_entity.type
_entity.pdbx_description
1 polymer ?
#
loop_
_entity_poly.entity_id
_entity_poly.type
_entity_poly.pdbx_seq_one_letter_code
_entity_poly.pdbx_strand_id
1 'polypeptide(L)'
;MNVTDPLKNGLAEIRVAGKTLYVPAAEICDRTVVVTGNWLRRAAIRDENLVEGEIVERPESFLEQLKRSRLHADILSFCQKIPDTTPRYQFHLEWDNWAVVPITNYKAWWEEVPQETRKNVRRAGKRGVVVRTATFSDEFVKGILGIYNETPIRQGRRFWHFGKDFETVKRESSTYLDRSEFIGSYFNDELIGFIKIIYVDHMATLIHIVSKNAHQDKRPINAMLAKAVEVCAERGISFLIYGKYIYEGNENSPLTEFKRRNGFVSIRYPRYFIPLTVKGSLALNWGVHNGFKPLVPQSAANLFRRGRSWFYQRRYPDAGALSVNSNSAEAKAI
;
A
#
# COMPACT_ATOMS: atom_id res chain seq x y z
N MET A 1 -26.75 3.89 -3.39
CA MET A 1 -26.49 2.67 -4.19
C MET A 1 -25.74 1.71 -3.30
N ASN A 2 -26.30 0.52 -3.13
CA ASN A 2 -25.92 -0.47 -2.13
C ASN A 2 -24.42 -0.79 -2.20
N VAL A 3 -23.76 -0.68 -1.04
CA VAL A 3 -22.46 -1.28 -0.77
C VAL A 3 -22.55 -2.74 -1.21
N THR A 4 -21.68 -3.12 -2.14
CA THR A 4 -21.52 -4.48 -2.62
C THR A 4 -21.51 -5.44 -1.44
N ASP A 5 -22.44 -6.40 -1.42
CA ASP A 5 -22.35 -7.56 -0.54
C ASP A 5 -20.92 -8.13 -0.65
N PRO A 6 -20.09 -8.00 0.40
CA PRO A 6 -18.68 -8.33 0.29
C PRO A 6 -18.45 -9.84 0.09
N LEU A 7 -19.49 -10.65 0.29
CA LEU A 7 -19.45 -12.10 0.28
C LEU A 7 -20.41 -12.69 -0.74
N LYS A 8 -19.93 -12.91 -1.97
CA LYS A 8 -20.71 -13.68 -2.95
C LYS A 8 -20.46 -15.17 -2.74
N ASN A 9 -21.46 -15.89 -2.20
CA ASN A 9 -21.40 -17.33 -1.93
C ASN A 9 -20.25 -17.76 -0.98
N GLY A 10 -19.94 -16.94 0.05
CA GLY A 10 -18.83 -17.22 0.97
C GLY A 10 -17.44 -17.00 0.36
N LEU A 11 -17.37 -16.24 -0.73
CA LEU A 11 -16.12 -15.77 -1.34
C LEU A 11 -16.04 -14.24 -1.28
N ALA A 12 -14.86 -13.72 -0.99
CA ALA A 12 -14.55 -12.31 -1.14
C ALA A 12 -13.62 -12.07 -2.33
N GLU A 13 -13.81 -10.94 -3.01
CA GLU A 13 -12.87 -10.43 -4.00
C GLU A 13 -11.65 -9.82 -3.30
N ILE A 14 -10.46 -10.33 -3.60
CA ILE A 14 -9.17 -9.74 -3.24
C ILE A 14 -8.35 -9.43 -4.49
N ARG A 15 -7.38 -8.52 -4.38
CA ARG A 15 -6.54 -8.14 -5.51
C ARG A 15 -5.06 -8.26 -5.18
N VAL A 16 -4.38 -9.19 -5.83
CA VAL A 16 -2.95 -9.43 -5.61
C VAL A 16 -2.18 -9.12 -6.89
N ALA A 17 -1.36 -8.06 -6.85
CA ALA A 17 -0.54 -7.60 -7.98
C ALA A 17 -1.38 -7.38 -9.27
N GLY A 18 -2.54 -6.73 -9.10
CA GLY A 18 -3.50 -6.40 -10.15
C GLY A 18 -4.30 -7.58 -10.71
N LYS A 19 -4.17 -8.79 -10.14
CA LYS A 19 -5.06 -9.91 -10.45
C LYS A 19 -6.18 -9.98 -9.43
N THR A 20 -7.41 -10.03 -9.93
CA THR A 20 -8.59 -10.32 -9.12
C THR A 20 -8.63 -11.80 -8.78
N LEU A 21 -8.76 -12.12 -7.50
CA LEU A 21 -8.92 -13.47 -6.98
C LEU A 21 -10.17 -13.51 -6.11
N TYR A 22 -10.89 -14.63 -6.14
CA TYR A 22 -11.98 -14.89 -5.22
C TYR A 22 -11.52 -15.93 -4.22
N VAL A 23 -11.56 -15.59 -2.94
CA VAL A 23 -11.02 -16.42 -1.86
C VAL A 23 -12.10 -16.72 -0.83
N PRO A 24 -12.04 -17.88 -0.14
CA PRO A 24 -12.95 -18.18 0.96
C PRO A 24 -12.96 -17.05 1.98
N ALA A 25 -14.16 -16.60 2.33
CA ALA A 25 -14.36 -15.50 3.25
C ALA A 25 -15.61 -15.69 4.12
N ALA A 26 -15.56 -15.15 5.34
CA ALA A 26 -16.67 -15.16 6.28
C ALA A 26 -16.61 -13.92 7.17
N GLU A 27 -17.77 -13.48 7.66
CA GLU A 27 -17.86 -12.45 8.69
C GLU A 27 -17.57 -13.06 10.06
N ILE A 28 -16.60 -12.48 10.76
CA ILE A 28 -16.17 -12.88 12.10
C ILE A 28 -16.08 -11.60 12.94
N CYS A 29 -16.92 -11.45 13.97
CA CYS A 29 -16.96 -10.25 14.81
C CYS A 29 -16.94 -8.93 14.01
N ASP A 30 -17.84 -8.77 13.02
CA ASP A 30 -17.93 -7.58 12.16
C ASP A 30 -16.66 -7.28 11.33
N ARG A 31 -15.91 -8.34 11.02
CA ARG A 31 -14.75 -8.30 10.11
C ARG A 31 -14.92 -9.35 9.03
N THR A 32 -14.76 -8.94 7.78
CA THR A 32 -14.58 -9.88 6.68
C THR A 32 -13.20 -10.53 6.78
N VAL A 33 -13.16 -11.80 7.16
CA VAL A 33 -11.94 -12.61 7.20
C VAL A 33 -11.81 -13.39 5.90
N VAL A 34 -10.64 -13.29 5.26
CA VAL A 34 -10.30 -14.02 4.04
C VAL A 34 -9.25 -15.08 4.30
N VAL A 35 -9.32 -16.20 3.58
CA VAL A 35 -8.31 -17.26 3.65
C VAL A 35 -7.53 -17.35 2.35
N THR A 36 -6.21 -17.20 2.45
CA THR A 36 -5.29 -17.29 1.31
C THR A 36 -4.28 -18.43 1.51
N GLY A 37 -3.63 -18.86 0.42
CA GLY A 37 -2.63 -19.91 0.42
C GLY A 37 -3.20 -21.32 0.18
N ASN A 38 -2.43 -22.14 -0.53
CA ASN A 38 -2.83 -23.51 -0.88
C ASN A 38 -2.27 -24.52 0.13
N TRP A 39 -0.94 -24.51 0.32
CA TRP A 39 -0.30 -25.44 1.25
C TRP A 39 -0.45 -25.01 2.70
N LEU A 40 -0.33 -23.74 3.04
CA LEU A 40 -0.56 -23.23 4.39
C LEU A 40 -1.65 -22.18 4.31
N ARG A 41 -2.83 -22.50 4.86
CA ARG A 41 -4.01 -21.65 4.75
C ARG A 41 -3.96 -20.56 5.81
N ARG A 42 -3.87 -19.31 5.39
CA ARG A 42 -3.78 -18.15 6.29
C ARG A 42 -5.07 -17.36 6.27
N ALA A 43 -5.72 -17.25 7.42
CA ALA A 43 -6.77 -16.28 7.68
C ALA A 43 -6.17 -14.90 7.97
N ALA A 44 -6.72 -13.87 7.34
CA ALA A 44 -6.37 -12.47 7.57
C ALA A 44 -7.63 -11.61 7.43
N ILE A 45 -7.65 -10.45 8.08
CA ILE A 45 -8.71 -9.47 7.90
C ILE A 45 -8.53 -8.82 6.52
N ARG A 46 -9.58 -8.78 5.72
CA ARG A 46 -9.58 -8.13 4.40
C ARG A 46 -9.30 -6.64 4.55
N ASP A 47 -8.40 -6.10 3.72
CA ASP A 47 -8.01 -4.69 3.78
C ASP A 47 -7.63 -4.24 5.20
N GLU A 48 -6.97 -5.11 5.97
CA GLU A 48 -6.63 -4.93 7.40
C GLU A 48 -6.20 -3.50 7.78
N ASN A 49 -5.33 -2.88 6.97
CA ASN A 49 -4.79 -1.54 7.25
C ASN A 49 -5.83 -0.40 7.08
N LEU A 50 -7.00 -0.71 6.54
CA LEU A 50 -8.09 0.23 6.27
C LEU A 50 -9.31 0.03 7.18
N VAL A 51 -9.25 -0.95 8.10
CA VAL A 51 -10.31 -1.21 9.07
C VAL A 51 -10.36 -0.08 10.10
N GLU A 52 -11.55 0.43 10.41
CA GLU A 52 -11.79 1.42 11.48
C GLU A 52 -11.88 0.76 12.86
N GLY A 53 -11.43 1.47 13.88
CA GLY A 53 -11.30 0.95 15.24
C GLY A 53 -10.24 -0.14 15.37
N GLU A 54 -10.36 -0.95 16.43
CA GLU A 54 -9.45 -2.07 16.70
C GLU A 54 -9.66 -3.20 15.68
N ILE A 55 -8.56 -3.74 15.15
CA ILE A 55 -8.61 -4.78 14.10
C ILE A 55 -9.23 -6.05 14.68
N VAL A 56 -8.75 -6.47 15.85
CA VAL A 56 -9.30 -7.57 16.67
C VAL A 56 -9.36 -7.09 18.12
N GLU A 57 -10.56 -6.68 18.56
CA GLU A 57 -10.78 -6.15 19.92
C GLU A 57 -10.74 -7.25 20.99
N ARG A 58 -11.37 -8.40 20.71
CA ARG A 58 -11.45 -9.55 21.63
C ARG A 58 -10.92 -10.81 20.95
N PRO A 59 -9.59 -11.08 21.03
CA PRO A 59 -8.98 -12.19 20.32
C PRO A 59 -9.60 -13.56 20.65
N GLU A 60 -9.98 -13.79 21.90
CA GLU A 60 -10.58 -15.07 22.32
C GLU A 60 -11.91 -15.33 21.60
N SER A 61 -12.85 -14.38 21.66
CA SER A 61 -14.14 -14.48 20.96
C SER A 61 -13.97 -14.55 19.44
N PHE A 62 -13.01 -13.81 18.90
CA PHE A 62 -12.68 -13.84 17.48
C PHE A 62 -12.19 -15.22 17.05
N LEU A 63 -11.30 -15.84 17.83
CA LEU A 63 -10.78 -17.18 17.58
C LEU A 63 -11.87 -18.25 17.69
N GLU A 64 -12.78 -18.14 18.66
CA GLU A 64 -13.91 -19.06 18.79
C GLU A 64 -14.83 -19.02 17.57
N GLN A 65 -15.23 -17.83 17.12
CA GLN A 65 -16.06 -17.67 15.92
C GLN A 65 -15.34 -18.15 14.66
N LEU A 66 -14.05 -17.82 14.52
CA LEU A 66 -13.24 -18.28 13.39
C LEU A 66 -13.13 -19.81 13.33
N LYS A 67 -12.95 -20.48 14.48
CA LYS A 67 -12.89 -21.95 14.57
C LYS A 67 -14.23 -22.61 14.25
N ARG A 68 -15.36 -21.96 14.59
CA ARG A 68 -16.71 -22.42 14.23
C ARG A 68 -17.05 -22.18 12.76
N SER A 69 -16.35 -21.25 12.11
CA SER A 69 -16.55 -20.96 10.69
C SER A 69 -16.04 -22.09 9.80
N ARG A 70 -16.54 -22.13 8.55
CA ARG A 70 -16.10 -23.09 7.52
C ARG A 70 -14.85 -22.63 6.75
N LEU A 71 -14.14 -21.62 7.24
CA LEU A 71 -12.98 -21.06 6.55
C LEU A 71 -11.76 -21.99 6.54
N HIS A 72 -11.67 -22.93 7.50
CA HIS A 72 -10.61 -23.95 7.58
C HIS A 72 -9.20 -23.39 7.34
N ALA A 73 -8.77 -22.44 8.16
CA ALA A 73 -7.42 -21.88 8.12
C ALA A 73 -6.47 -22.60 9.09
N ASP A 74 -5.17 -22.60 8.78
CA ASP A 74 -4.09 -23.12 9.61
C ASP A 74 -3.56 -22.06 10.58
N ILE A 75 -3.52 -20.79 10.16
CA ILE A 75 -3.00 -19.67 10.93
C ILE A 75 -3.91 -18.46 10.76
N LEU A 76 -4.27 -17.78 11.86
CA LEU A 76 -4.78 -16.42 11.84
C LEU A 76 -3.61 -15.44 12.00
N SER A 77 -3.60 -14.37 11.21
CA SER A 77 -2.68 -13.25 11.43
C SER A 77 -3.44 -11.94 11.47
N PHE A 78 -3.07 -11.09 12.42
CA PHE A 78 -3.52 -9.71 12.46
C PHE A 78 -2.45 -8.77 13.04
N CYS A 79 -2.46 -7.49 12.70
CA CYS A 79 -1.60 -6.49 13.34
C CYS A 79 -2.28 -5.73 14.47
N GLN A 80 -1.45 -5.20 15.37
CA GLN A 80 -1.84 -4.12 16.28
C GLN A 80 -1.73 -2.79 15.53
N LYS A 81 -2.73 -1.94 15.73
CA LYS A 81 -2.85 -0.65 15.06
C LYS A 81 -1.96 0.39 15.75
N ILE A 82 -1.23 1.19 14.98
CA ILE A 82 -0.51 2.35 15.53
C ILE A 82 -1.53 3.40 16.03
N PRO A 83 -1.17 4.27 16.99
CA PRO A 83 0.15 4.46 17.60
C PRO A 83 0.54 3.43 18.66
N ASP A 84 -0.34 2.50 19.04
CA ASP A 84 0.03 1.52 20.06
C ASP A 84 1.01 0.48 19.48
N THR A 85 2.22 0.51 20.01
CA THR A 85 3.32 -0.38 19.61
C THR A 85 3.74 -1.34 20.72
N THR A 86 3.16 -1.21 21.92
CA THR A 86 3.44 -2.11 23.04
C THR A 86 2.62 -3.39 22.84
N PRO A 87 3.24 -4.59 22.80
CA PRO A 87 2.49 -5.83 22.60
C PRO A 87 1.40 -6.05 23.66
N ARG A 88 0.14 -6.17 23.24
CA ARG A 88 -1.02 -6.44 24.12
C ARG A 88 -1.28 -7.93 24.40
N TYR A 89 -0.90 -8.81 23.48
CA TYR A 89 -1.27 -10.23 23.53
C TYR A 89 -0.07 -11.16 23.62
N GLN A 90 -0.26 -12.28 24.32
CA GLN A 90 0.73 -13.36 24.45
C GLN A 90 0.61 -14.38 23.32
N PHE A 91 0.64 -13.92 22.07
CA PHE A 91 0.69 -14.78 20.87
C PHE A 91 2.08 -14.74 20.23
N HIS A 92 2.33 -15.63 19.26
CA HIS A 92 3.54 -15.54 18.44
C HIS A 92 3.58 -14.17 17.76
N LEU A 93 4.59 -13.39 18.09
CA LEU A 93 4.73 -12.00 17.68
C LEU A 93 5.89 -11.88 16.71
N GLU A 94 5.65 -11.17 15.61
CA GLU A 94 6.69 -10.65 14.75
C GLU A 94 6.52 -9.15 14.59
N TRP A 95 7.65 -8.46 14.47
CA TRP A 95 7.64 -7.02 14.24
C TRP A 95 7.52 -6.73 12.75
N ASP A 96 6.48 -6.01 12.37
CA ASP A 96 6.34 -5.43 11.03
C ASP A 96 6.59 -3.92 11.11
N ASN A 97 6.54 -3.21 9.97
CA ASN A 97 6.85 -1.79 9.92
C ASN A 97 5.99 -1.02 8.93
N TRP A 98 5.68 0.23 9.29
CA TRP A 98 5.07 1.22 8.42
C TRP A 98 5.97 2.43 8.24
N ALA A 99 5.90 3.02 7.06
CA ALA A 99 6.45 4.34 6.79
C ALA A 99 5.41 5.38 7.18
N VAL A 100 5.71 6.21 8.17
CA VAL A 100 4.74 7.13 8.75
C VAL A 100 5.33 8.54 8.84
N VAL A 101 4.56 9.55 8.47
CA VAL A 101 4.78 10.93 8.90
C VAL A 101 3.85 11.19 10.08
N PRO A 102 4.37 11.39 11.30
CA PRO A 102 3.60 11.96 12.40
C PRO A 102 3.27 13.42 12.05
N ILE A 103 2.00 13.78 12.06
CA ILE A 103 1.53 15.10 11.66
C ILE A 103 1.03 15.82 12.90
N THR A 104 1.70 16.93 13.21
CA THR A 104 1.23 17.93 14.17
C THR A 104 0.67 19.14 13.43
N ASN A 105 1.47 19.69 12.50
CA ASN A 105 1.04 20.69 11.51
C ASN A 105 2.01 20.68 10.31
N TYR A 106 1.59 21.29 9.20
CA TYR A 106 2.39 21.34 7.98
C TYR A 106 3.74 22.07 8.15
N LYS A 107 3.77 23.15 8.95
CA LYS A 107 4.98 23.95 9.15
C LYS A 107 6.08 23.14 9.85
N ALA A 108 5.74 22.40 10.90
CA ALA A 108 6.66 21.53 11.62
C ALA A 108 7.27 20.48 10.67
N TRP A 109 6.44 19.77 9.90
CA TRP A 109 6.93 18.84 8.88
C TRP A 109 7.85 19.50 7.85
N TRP A 110 7.47 20.69 7.35
CA TRP A 110 8.26 21.43 6.36
C TRP A 110 9.64 21.85 6.88
N GLU A 111 9.74 22.17 8.16
CA GLU A 111 10.99 22.55 8.81
C GLU A 111 11.92 21.35 9.05
N GLU A 112 11.35 20.18 9.39
CA GLU A 112 12.08 18.93 9.62
C GLU A 112 12.60 18.28 8.33
N VAL A 113 11.87 18.39 7.22
CA VAL A 113 12.33 17.75 5.98
C VAL A 113 13.64 18.37 5.45
N PRO A 114 14.55 17.52 4.90
CA PRO A 114 15.79 17.97 4.30
C PRO A 114 15.61 19.09 3.26
N GLN A 115 16.64 19.93 3.13
CA GLN A 115 16.66 21.03 2.16
C GLN A 115 16.41 20.54 0.72
N GLU A 116 16.89 19.35 0.37
CA GLU A 116 16.66 18.71 -0.94
C GLU A 116 15.16 18.54 -1.23
N THR A 117 14.39 18.04 -0.27
CA THR A 117 12.94 17.83 -0.40
C THR A 117 12.22 19.15 -0.61
N ARG A 118 12.54 20.17 0.21
CA ARG A 118 11.98 21.51 0.03
C ARG A 118 12.33 22.12 -1.33
N LYS A 119 13.57 21.89 -1.82
CA LYS A 119 14.00 22.31 -3.17
C LYS A 119 13.20 21.58 -4.26
N ASN A 120 12.95 20.29 -4.12
CA ASN A 120 12.15 19.51 -5.09
C ASN A 120 10.69 19.97 -5.14
N VAL A 121 10.07 20.24 -3.98
CA VAL A 121 8.70 20.77 -3.91
C VAL A 121 8.61 22.15 -4.58
N ARG A 122 9.52 23.07 -4.24
CA ARG A 122 9.57 24.40 -4.89
C ARG A 122 9.88 24.32 -6.39
N ARG A 123 10.72 23.36 -6.80
CA ARG A 123 11.05 23.13 -8.21
C ARG A 123 9.82 22.74 -9.02
N ALA A 124 8.91 21.96 -8.45
CA ALA A 124 7.67 21.58 -9.13
C ALA A 124 6.85 22.81 -9.53
N GLY A 125 6.57 23.69 -8.57
CA GLY A 125 5.87 24.96 -8.85
C GLY A 125 6.61 25.85 -9.84
N LYS A 126 7.94 26.00 -9.69
CA LYS A 126 8.77 26.76 -10.65
C LYS A 126 8.76 26.19 -12.07
N ARG A 127 8.47 24.90 -12.23
CA ARG A 127 8.35 24.22 -13.52
C ARG A 127 6.89 24.10 -13.98
N GLY A 128 5.99 24.90 -13.42
CA GLY A 128 4.59 25.00 -13.85
C GLY A 128 3.69 23.86 -13.36
N VAL A 129 4.14 23.04 -12.40
CA VAL A 129 3.27 22.01 -11.81
C VAL A 129 2.34 22.66 -10.80
N VAL A 130 1.04 22.48 -10.99
CA VAL A 130 -0.02 22.88 -10.06
C VAL A 130 -0.51 21.64 -9.32
N VAL A 131 -0.51 21.68 -7.99
CA VAL A 131 -1.00 20.56 -7.16
C VAL A 131 -2.23 21.01 -6.39
N ARG A 132 -3.30 20.21 -6.45
CA ARG A 132 -4.57 20.50 -5.79
C ARG A 132 -5.34 19.22 -5.46
N THR A 133 -6.29 19.32 -4.56
CA THR A 133 -7.28 18.27 -4.36
C THR A 133 -8.14 18.13 -5.62
N ALA A 134 -8.59 16.91 -5.90
CA ALA A 134 -9.32 16.56 -7.10
C ALA A 134 -10.62 15.85 -6.76
N THR A 135 -11.69 16.20 -7.48
CA THR A 135 -12.96 15.48 -7.40
C THR A 135 -12.89 14.21 -8.22
N PHE A 136 -13.39 13.11 -7.68
CA PHE A 136 -13.50 11.86 -8.42
C PHE A 136 -14.57 11.98 -9.51
N SER A 137 -14.12 12.24 -10.74
CA SER A 137 -14.96 12.46 -11.93
C SER A 137 -14.46 11.62 -13.09
N ASP A 138 -15.27 11.47 -14.14
CA ASP A 138 -14.87 10.73 -15.34
C ASP A 138 -13.65 11.35 -16.03
N GLU A 139 -13.52 12.68 -16.00
CA GLU A 139 -12.34 13.37 -16.50
C GLU A 139 -11.09 13.02 -15.68
N PHE A 140 -11.20 13.01 -14.35
CA PHE A 140 -10.10 12.62 -13.49
C PHE A 140 -9.70 11.14 -13.70
N VAL A 141 -10.67 10.25 -13.88
CA VAL A 141 -10.43 8.83 -14.19
C VAL A 141 -9.76 8.66 -15.56
N LYS A 142 -10.15 9.45 -16.58
CA LYS A 142 -9.43 9.49 -17.88
C LYS A 142 -7.97 9.91 -17.69
N GLY A 143 -7.71 10.89 -16.81
CA GLY A 143 -6.36 11.27 -16.42
C GLY A 143 -5.57 10.11 -15.76
N ILE A 144 -6.17 9.42 -14.80
CA ILE A 144 -5.58 8.23 -14.15
C ILE A 144 -5.26 7.16 -15.20
N LEU A 145 -6.20 6.88 -16.12
CA LEU A 145 -6.01 5.93 -17.21
C LEU A 145 -4.81 6.30 -18.09
N GLY A 146 -4.66 7.59 -18.42
CA GLY A 146 -3.50 8.10 -19.16
C GLY A 146 -2.17 7.94 -18.41
N ILE A 147 -2.16 8.11 -17.09
CA ILE A 147 -0.99 7.85 -16.24
C ILE A 147 -0.66 6.36 -16.18
N TYR A 148 -1.69 5.51 -16.08
CA TYR A 148 -1.52 4.07 -16.02
C TYR A 148 -0.99 3.46 -17.31
N ASN A 149 -1.42 4.00 -18.45
CA ASN A 149 -1.06 3.52 -19.77
C ASN A 149 0.20 4.18 -20.37
N GLU A 150 0.95 4.98 -19.60
CA GLU A 150 2.21 5.56 -20.07
C GLU A 150 3.27 4.49 -20.36
N THR A 151 3.39 3.48 -19.50
CA THR A 151 4.40 2.43 -19.67
C THR A 151 3.93 1.08 -19.12
N PRO A 152 4.16 -0.03 -19.84
CA PRO A 152 3.90 -1.38 -19.33
C PRO A 152 4.87 -1.82 -18.24
N ILE A 153 5.99 -1.09 -18.06
CA ILE A 153 7.05 -1.38 -17.09
C ILE A 153 7.27 -0.17 -16.19
N ARG A 154 7.22 -0.37 -14.88
CA ARG A 154 7.54 0.64 -13.86
C ARG A 154 8.46 0.01 -12.80
N GLN A 155 9.57 0.68 -12.49
CA GLN A 155 10.62 0.17 -11.59
C GLN A 155 11.12 -1.26 -11.92
N GLY A 156 11.35 -1.55 -13.20
CA GLY A 156 11.85 -2.86 -13.64
C GLY A 156 10.86 -4.03 -13.40
N ARG A 157 9.57 -3.73 -13.23
CA ARG A 157 8.49 -4.71 -13.07
C ARG A 157 7.34 -4.38 -14.02
N ARG A 158 6.57 -5.40 -14.40
CA ARG A 158 5.33 -5.20 -15.13
C ARG A 158 4.38 -4.35 -14.29
N PHE A 159 3.88 -3.28 -14.88
CA PHE A 159 2.94 -2.39 -14.21
C PHE A 159 1.53 -2.95 -14.37
N TRP A 160 0.94 -3.43 -13.29
CA TRP A 160 -0.30 -4.19 -13.36
C TRP A 160 -1.53 -3.34 -13.69
N HIS A 161 -1.43 -2.01 -13.61
CA HIS A 161 -2.47 -1.09 -14.04
C HIS A 161 -2.45 -0.80 -15.55
N PHE A 162 -1.37 -1.16 -16.25
CA PHE A 162 -1.25 -0.95 -17.68
C PHE A 162 -2.21 -1.83 -18.49
N GLY A 163 -2.84 -1.25 -19.51
CA GLY A 163 -3.73 -1.93 -20.44
C GLY A 163 -5.15 -2.19 -19.92
N LYS A 164 -5.50 -1.65 -18.75
CA LYS A 164 -6.87 -1.74 -18.21
C LYS A 164 -7.81 -0.79 -18.94
N ASP A 165 -9.07 -1.18 -19.04
CA ASP A 165 -10.14 -0.34 -19.59
C ASP A 165 -10.60 0.73 -18.57
N PHE A 166 -11.31 1.75 -19.07
CA PHE A 166 -11.80 2.87 -18.28
C PHE A 166 -12.71 2.42 -17.11
N GLU A 167 -13.66 1.51 -17.36
CA GLU A 167 -14.62 1.05 -16.34
C GLU A 167 -13.91 0.28 -15.21
N THR A 168 -12.90 -0.52 -15.56
CA THR A 168 -12.04 -1.17 -14.59
C THR A 168 -11.25 -0.17 -13.76
N VAL A 169 -10.61 0.83 -14.38
CA VAL A 169 -9.88 1.88 -13.64
C VAL A 169 -10.81 2.69 -12.75
N LYS A 170 -12.02 3.03 -13.23
CA LYS A 170 -13.06 3.74 -12.47
C LYS A 170 -13.46 2.94 -11.23
N ARG A 171 -13.85 1.67 -11.41
CA ARG A 171 -14.26 0.76 -10.33
C ARG A 171 -13.15 0.52 -9.30
N GLU A 172 -11.91 0.36 -9.74
CA GLU A 172 -10.78 0.13 -8.83
C GLU A 172 -10.40 1.40 -8.06
N SER A 173 -10.47 2.55 -8.70
CA SER A 173 -10.16 3.83 -8.07
C SER A 173 -11.27 4.30 -7.13
N SER A 174 -12.52 3.84 -7.34
CA SER A 174 -13.69 4.19 -6.55
C SER A 174 -13.86 3.39 -5.24
N THR A 175 -12.91 2.55 -4.85
CA THR A 175 -12.98 1.86 -3.55
C THR A 175 -12.88 2.88 -2.39
N TYR A 176 -13.66 2.73 -1.32
CA TYR A 176 -13.62 3.63 -0.15
C TYR A 176 -13.84 5.13 -0.46
N LEU A 177 -14.60 5.48 -1.51
CA LEU A 177 -14.78 6.89 -1.92
C LEU A 177 -15.36 7.78 -0.82
N ASP A 178 -16.24 7.23 0.01
CA ASP A 178 -16.90 7.87 1.14
C ASP A 178 -15.91 8.48 2.15
N ARG A 179 -14.70 7.93 2.23
CA ARG A 179 -13.61 8.36 3.11
C ARG A 179 -12.28 8.48 2.37
N SER A 180 -12.33 8.75 1.07
CA SER A 180 -11.14 8.98 0.25
C SER A 180 -11.05 10.43 -0.21
N GLU A 181 -9.83 10.89 -0.41
CA GLU A 181 -9.53 12.15 -1.08
C GLU A 181 -8.44 11.96 -2.12
N PHE A 182 -8.54 12.67 -3.23
CA PHE A 182 -7.56 12.61 -4.30
C PHE A 182 -6.78 13.90 -4.38
N ILE A 183 -5.48 13.78 -4.62
CA ILE A 183 -4.59 14.90 -4.95
C ILE A 183 -4.10 14.67 -6.36
N GLY A 184 -4.27 15.67 -7.22
CA GLY A 184 -3.75 15.69 -8.58
C GLY A 184 -2.59 16.67 -8.72
N SER A 185 -1.61 16.29 -9.55
CA SER A 185 -0.58 17.19 -10.07
C SER A 185 -0.84 17.43 -11.55
N TYR A 186 -0.88 18.70 -11.95
CA TYR A 186 -1.27 19.15 -13.27
C TYR A 186 -0.16 19.96 -13.91
N PHE A 187 0.02 19.81 -15.23
CA PHE A 187 0.94 20.63 -16.03
C PHE A 187 0.26 20.95 -17.36
N ASN A 188 0.07 22.24 -17.66
CA ASN A 188 -0.75 22.70 -18.80
C ASN A 188 -2.14 22.04 -18.79
N ASP A 189 -2.80 22.05 -17.63
CA ASP A 189 -4.12 21.44 -17.36
C ASP A 189 -4.20 19.90 -17.51
N GLU A 190 -3.14 19.24 -17.97
CA GLU A 190 -3.06 17.79 -18.04
C GLU A 190 -2.75 17.19 -16.66
N LEU A 191 -3.50 16.16 -16.25
CA LEU A 191 -3.16 15.37 -15.06
C LEU A 191 -1.89 14.52 -15.32
N ILE A 192 -0.79 14.89 -14.68
CA ILE A 192 0.51 14.22 -14.83
C ILE A 192 0.84 13.30 -13.65
N GLY A 193 0.05 13.32 -12.57
CA GLY A 193 0.23 12.43 -11.42
C GLY A 193 -0.90 12.57 -10.43
N PHE A 194 -1.11 11.55 -9.61
CA PHE A 194 -2.10 11.57 -8.54
C PHE A 194 -1.65 10.79 -7.30
N ILE A 195 -2.32 11.07 -6.20
CA ILE A 195 -2.32 10.32 -4.94
C ILE A 195 -3.77 10.10 -4.55
N LYS A 196 -4.09 8.92 -4.03
CA LYS A 196 -5.33 8.67 -3.30
C LYS A 196 -5.01 8.51 -1.82
N ILE A 197 -5.72 9.25 -0.99
CA ILE A 197 -5.67 9.18 0.47
C ILE A 197 -6.93 8.47 0.93
N ILE A 198 -6.80 7.48 1.81
CA ILE A 198 -7.94 6.87 2.52
C ILE A 198 -7.81 7.22 4.00
N TYR A 199 -8.84 7.83 4.57
CA TYR A 199 -8.89 8.18 5.99
C TYR A 199 -9.42 7.00 6.80
N VAL A 200 -8.78 6.73 7.94
CA VAL A 200 -9.10 5.62 8.85
C VAL A 200 -8.85 6.11 10.27
N ASP A 201 -9.93 6.38 11.01
CA ASP A 201 -9.89 7.03 12.32
C ASP A 201 -9.06 8.34 12.28
N HIS A 202 -7.97 8.41 13.06
CA HIS A 202 -7.04 9.54 13.13
C HIS A 202 -5.82 9.37 12.21
N MET A 203 -5.89 8.46 11.25
CA MET A 203 -4.81 8.13 10.32
C MET A 203 -5.26 8.30 8.86
N ALA A 204 -4.28 8.49 7.99
CA ALA A 204 -4.48 8.54 6.55
C ALA A 204 -3.51 7.59 5.85
N THR A 205 -4.00 6.73 4.96
CA THR A 205 -3.16 5.83 4.17
C THR A 205 -3.05 6.33 2.75
N LEU A 206 -1.82 6.55 2.28
CA LEU A 206 -1.53 6.86 0.89
C LEU A 206 -1.53 5.60 0.05
N ILE A 207 -2.37 5.57 -0.98
CA ILE A 207 -2.38 4.56 -2.02
C ILE A 207 -2.29 5.21 -3.40
N HIS A 208 -1.87 4.43 -4.40
CA HIS A 208 -1.72 4.88 -5.79
C HIS A 208 -0.91 6.18 -5.93
N ILE A 209 0.32 6.20 -5.41
CA ILE A 209 1.23 7.34 -5.55
C ILE A 209 1.98 7.22 -6.87
N VAL A 210 1.43 7.85 -7.91
CA VAL A 210 1.89 7.62 -9.29
C VAL A 210 1.95 8.93 -10.08
N SER A 211 2.98 9.08 -10.91
CA SER A 211 3.09 10.18 -11.87
C SER A 211 3.70 9.70 -13.18
N LYS A 212 3.41 10.39 -14.28
CA LYS A 212 4.06 10.19 -15.56
C LYS A 212 5.58 10.35 -15.44
N ASN A 213 6.32 9.38 -15.95
CA ASN A 213 7.77 9.38 -16.06
C ASN A 213 8.25 10.55 -16.93
N ALA A 214 7.49 10.92 -17.95
CA ALA A 214 7.80 12.07 -18.83
C ALA A 214 7.88 13.42 -18.08
N HIS A 215 7.25 13.54 -16.91
CA HIS A 215 7.26 14.76 -16.08
C HIS A 215 8.08 14.61 -14.80
N GLN A 216 8.89 13.57 -14.69
CA GLN A 216 9.63 13.30 -13.46
C GLN A 216 10.66 14.38 -13.11
N ASP A 217 11.19 15.05 -14.13
CA ASP A 217 12.08 16.21 -14.00
C ASP A 217 11.43 17.36 -13.20
N LYS A 218 10.09 17.43 -13.22
CA LYS A 218 9.27 18.43 -12.54
C LYS A 218 8.90 18.04 -11.11
N ARG A 219 9.32 16.88 -10.62
CA ARG A 219 9.10 16.43 -9.22
C ARG A 219 7.61 16.41 -8.77
N PRO A 220 6.65 15.92 -9.57
CA PRO A 220 5.23 15.92 -9.22
C PRO A 220 4.94 15.18 -7.91
N ILE A 221 5.57 14.02 -7.67
CA ILE A 221 5.36 13.22 -6.45
C ILE A 221 5.76 14.00 -5.19
N ASN A 222 6.88 14.73 -5.18
CA ASN A 222 7.29 15.51 -4.02
C ASN A 222 6.25 16.59 -3.69
N ALA A 223 5.73 17.28 -4.72
CA ALA A 223 4.71 18.31 -4.53
C ALA A 223 3.36 17.71 -4.06
N MET A 224 2.95 16.55 -4.60
CA MET A 224 1.75 15.86 -4.13
C MET A 224 1.89 15.36 -2.69
N LEU A 225 3.06 14.86 -2.27
CA LEU A 225 3.30 14.46 -0.88
C LEU A 225 3.25 15.66 0.07
N ALA A 226 3.82 16.80 -0.31
CA ALA A 226 3.70 18.02 0.47
C ALA A 226 2.22 18.42 0.65
N LYS A 227 1.43 18.41 -0.44
CA LYS A 227 -0.01 18.70 -0.36
C LYS A 227 -0.77 17.66 0.46
N ALA A 228 -0.36 16.39 0.44
CA ALA A 228 -0.96 15.34 1.26
C ALA A 228 -0.76 15.60 2.76
N VAL A 229 0.44 16.02 3.17
CA VAL A 229 0.71 16.41 4.57
C VAL A 229 -0.10 17.64 4.96
N GLU A 230 -0.18 18.64 4.08
CA GLU A 230 -0.98 19.86 4.29
C GLU A 230 -2.46 19.54 4.54
N VAL A 231 -3.09 18.79 3.64
CA VAL A 231 -4.50 18.40 3.75
C VAL A 231 -4.76 17.51 4.98
N CYS A 232 -3.84 16.58 5.29
CA CYS A 232 -3.95 15.76 6.48
C CYS A 232 -3.85 16.60 7.77
N ALA A 233 -2.96 17.59 7.80
CA ALA A 233 -2.83 18.51 8.93
C ALA A 233 -4.09 19.36 9.13
N GLU A 234 -4.67 19.90 8.04
CA GLU A 234 -5.92 20.68 8.07
C GLU A 234 -7.10 19.85 8.60
N ARG A 235 -7.11 18.54 8.34
CA ARG A 235 -8.13 17.60 8.81
C ARG A 235 -7.88 17.07 10.23
N GLY A 236 -6.76 17.41 10.87
CA GLY A 236 -6.40 16.90 12.19
C GLY A 236 -5.96 15.43 12.20
N ILE A 237 -5.50 14.90 11.06
CA ILE A 237 -4.93 13.55 10.98
C ILE A 237 -3.57 13.53 11.68
N SER A 238 -3.36 12.54 12.55
CA SER A 238 -2.12 12.42 13.34
C SER A 238 -1.03 11.60 12.64
N PHE A 239 -1.40 10.66 11.76
CA PHE A 239 -0.44 9.78 11.09
C PHE A 239 -0.74 9.62 9.60
N LEU A 240 0.22 9.99 8.75
CA LEU A 240 0.17 9.74 7.31
C LEU A 240 1.04 8.54 6.94
N ILE A 241 0.41 7.46 6.50
CA ILE A 241 1.04 6.17 6.25
C ILE A 241 1.32 6.01 4.76
N TYR A 242 2.55 5.63 4.41
CA TYR A 242 2.94 5.24 3.07
C TYR A 242 3.40 3.78 3.00
N GLY A 243 2.49 2.85 3.29
CA GLY A 243 2.78 1.41 3.26
C GLY A 243 3.98 1.01 4.14
N LYS A 244 4.70 -0.06 3.79
CA LYS A 244 5.87 -0.50 4.57
C LYS A 244 7.06 0.42 4.40
N TYR A 245 7.84 0.62 5.46
CA TYR A 245 9.09 1.39 5.40
C TYR A 245 10.20 0.57 4.72
N ILE A 246 10.37 -0.68 5.14
CA ILE A 246 11.32 -1.66 4.59
C ILE A 246 10.53 -2.79 3.94
N TYR A 247 10.86 -3.08 2.68
CA TYR A 247 10.32 -4.22 1.94
C TYR A 247 11.38 -5.31 1.80
N GLU A 248 11.00 -6.57 2.07
CA GLU A 248 11.87 -7.75 1.88
C GLU A 248 13.25 -7.62 2.58
N GLY A 249 13.29 -6.96 3.74
CA GLY A 249 14.53 -6.72 4.50
C GLY A 249 15.54 -5.78 3.82
N ASN A 250 15.17 -5.11 2.72
CA ASN A 250 16.07 -4.21 2.00
C ASN A 250 15.98 -2.78 2.55
N GLU A 251 16.86 -2.46 3.49
CA GLU A 251 16.93 -1.11 4.09
C GLU A 251 17.49 -0.07 3.12
N ASN A 252 18.37 -0.49 2.21
CA ASN A 252 19.08 0.40 1.27
C ASN A 252 18.39 0.50 -0.09
N SER A 253 17.06 0.57 -0.10
CA SER A 253 16.29 0.72 -1.34
C SER A 253 16.10 2.20 -1.72
N PRO A 254 16.08 2.56 -3.02
CA PRO A 254 15.78 3.92 -3.46
C PRO A 254 14.44 4.45 -2.91
N LEU A 255 13.47 3.55 -2.73
CA LEU A 255 12.19 3.89 -2.15
C LEU A 255 12.28 4.20 -0.64
N THR A 256 13.08 3.45 0.11
CA THR A 256 13.31 3.70 1.54
C THR A 256 13.96 5.07 1.73
N GLU A 257 14.99 5.37 0.94
CA GLU A 257 15.64 6.69 0.95
C GLU A 257 14.68 7.81 0.54
N PHE A 258 13.85 7.58 -0.48
CA PHE A 258 12.82 8.53 -0.88
C PHE A 258 11.85 8.81 0.26
N LYS A 259 11.36 7.78 0.96
CA LYS A 259 10.48 7.94 2.13
C LYS A 259 11.16 8.73 3.24
N ARG A 260 12.38 8.34 3.62
CA ARG A 260 13.17 9.04 4.63
C ARG A 260 13.32 10.53 4.32
N ARG A 261 13.69 10.87 3.07
CA ARG A 261 13.85 12.26 2.64
C ARG A 261 12.55 13.07 2.65
N ASN A 262 11.39 12.43 2.53
CA ASN A 262 10.09 13.12 2.60
C ASN A 262 9.50 13.12 4.03
N GLY A 263 10.30 12.82 5.05
CA GLY A 263 9.89 12.90 6.46
C GLY A 263 9.19 11.65 6.99
N PHE A 264 9.13 10.57 6.21
CA PHE A 264 8.60 9.31 6.73
C PHE A 264 9.63 8.65 7.65
N VAL A 265 9.18 8.23 8.82
CA VAL A 265 9.92 7.43 9.78
C VAL A 265 9.40 5.98 9.79
N SER A 266 10.21 5.07 10.33
CA SER A 266 9.80 3.68 10.54
C SER A 266 9.10 3.55 11.89
N ILE A 267 7.81 3.21 11.88
CA ILE A 267 7.10 2.78 13.09
C ILE A 267 6.98 1.26 13.05
N ARG A 268 7.56 0.58 14.03
CA ARG A 268 7.43 -0.87 14.19
C ARG A 268 6.19 -1.17 15.01
N TYR A 269 5.41 -2.16 14.57
CA TYR A 269 4.20 -2.58 15.27
C TYR A 269 4.15 -4.11 15.42
N PRO A 270 3.50 -4.60 16.49
CA PRO A 270 3.23 -6.02 16.67
C PRO A 270 2.35 -6.59 15.55
N ARG A 271 2.79 -7.67 14.92
CA ARG A 271 1.94 -8.57 14.14
C ARG A 271 1.87 -9.91 14.83
N TYR A 272 0.65 -10.33 15.12
CA TYR A 272 0.38 -11.59 15.78
C TYR A 272 0.10 -12.70 14.77
N PHE A 273 0.51 -13.90 15.14
CA PHE A 273 0.19 -15.14 14.45
C PHE A 273 -0.34 -16.15 15.48
N ILE A 274 -1.53 -16.67 15.21
CA ILE A 274 -2.17 -17.66 16.08
C ILE A 274 -2.34 -18.95 15.27
N PRO A 275 -1.75 -20.07 15.70
CA PRO A 275 -1.98 -21.35 15.06
C PRO A 275 -3.40 -21.84 15.37
N LEU A 276 -4.12 -22.23 14.33
CA LEU A 276 -5.47 -22.80 14.42
C LEU A 276 -5.45 -24.34 14.29
N THR A 277 -4.37 -24.88 13.72
CA THR A 277 -4.16 -26.32 13.51
C THR A 277 -2.74 -26.72 13.95
N VAL A 278 -2.52 -28.02 14.18
CA VAL A 278 -1.18 -28.58 14.45
C VAL A 278 -0.18 -28.19 13.36
N LYS A 279 -0.64 -28.21 12.10
CA LYS A 279 0.15 -27.77 10.95
C LYS A 279 0.53 -26.29 11.04
N GLY A 280 -0.40 -25.42 11.44
CA GLY A 280 -0.13 -24.02 11.73
C GLY A 280 0.94 -23.85 12.82
N SER A 281 0.84 -24.61 13.90
CA SER A 281 1.85 -24.59 14.99
C SER A 281 3.24 -24.98 14.49
N LEU A 282 3.36 -26.08 13.74
CA LEU A 282 4.63 -26.51 13.14
C LEU A 282 5.19 -25.45 12.17
N ALA A 283 4.32 -24.85 11.36
CA ALA A 283 4.72 -23.84 10.39
C ALA A 283 5.26 -22.57 11.06
N LEU A 284 4.68 -22.14 12.19
CA LEU A 284 5.18 -21.03 13.00
C LEU A 284 6.50 -21.38 13.69
N ASN A 285 6.60 -22.55 14.31
CA ASN A 285 7.81 -23.01 14.99
C ASN A 285 9.01 -23.10 14.04
N TRP A 286 8.78 -23.44 12.77
CA TRP A 286 9.83 -23.51 11.74
C TRP A 286 9.99 -22.22 10.94
N GLY A 287 9.20 -21.17 11.19
CA GLY A 287 9.28 -19.89 10.48
C GLY A 287 8.88 -19.92 9.00
N VAL A 288 8.28 -21.03 8.53
CA VAL A 288 7.93 -21.22 7.11
C VAL A 288 6.61 -20.54 6.73
N HIS A 289 5.87 -20.01 7.71
CA HIS A 289 4.65 -19.23 7.46
C HIS A 289 4.92 -17.98 6.63
N ASN A 290 6.10 -17.37 6.72
CA ASN A 290 6.52 -16.23 5.90
C ASN A 290 6.88 -16.60 4.45
N GLY A 291 6.69 -17.87 4.08
CA GLY A 291 7.07 -18.45 2.80
C GLY A 291 8.57 -18.71 2.73
N PHE A 292 9.02 -19.29 1.61
CA PHE A 292 10.44 -19.66 1.43
C PHE A 292 11.32 -18.50 0.95
N LYS A 293 10.75 -17.34 0.60
CA LYS A 293 11.50 -16.20 0.07
C LYS A 293 12.55 -15.64 1.05
N PRO A 294 12.27 -15.48 2.35
CA PRO A 294 13.27 -15.03 3.32
C PRO A 294 14.47 -15.99 3.45
N LEU A 295 14.34 -17.25 3.03
CA LEU A 295 15.43 -18.22 3.04
C LEU A 295 16.41 -18.04 1.86
N VAL A 296 16.06 -17.22 0.87
CA VAL A 296 16.92 -16.96 -0.29
C VAL A 296 17.98 -15.92 0.09
N PRO A 297 19.29 -16.22 -0.02
CA PRO A 297 20.36 -15.26 0.28
C PRO A 297 20.22 -13.98 -0.54
N GLN A 298 20.54 -12.83 0.07
CA GLN A 298 20.37 -11.52 -0.57
C GLN A 298 21.18 -11.36 -1.87
N SER A 299 22.35 -12.00 -1.96
CA SER A 299 23.17 -12.04 -3.19
C SER A 299 22.43 -12.69 -4.36
N ALA A 300 21.80 -13.84 -4.13
CA ALA A 300 20.98 -14.54 -5.12
C ALA A 300 19.72 -13.71 -5.46
N ALA A 301 19.03 -13.16 -4.46
CA ALA A 301 17.88 -12.28 -4.70
C ALA A 301 18.24 -11.08 -5.58
N ASN A 302 19.40 -10.46 -5.36
CA ASN A 302 19.92 -9.37 -6.17
C ASN A 302 20.24 -9.80 -7.60
N LEU A 303 20.84 -10.99 -7.80
CA LEU A 303 21.10 -11.53 -9.13
C LEU A 303 19.81 -11.75 -9.92
N PHE A 304 18.79 -12.35 -9.30
CA PHE A 304 17.47 -12.51 -9.93
C PHE A 304 16.81 -11.17 -10.26
N ARG A 305 16.93 -10.17 -9.38
CA ARG A 305 16.42 -8.81 -9.65
C ARG A 305 17.11 -8.19 -10.87
N ARG A 306 18.44 -8.31 -10.99
CA ARG A 306 19.22 -7.82 -12.14
C ARG A 306 18.85 -8.55 -13.43
N GLY A 307 18.82 -9.88 -13.41
CA GLY A 307 18.45 -10.70 -14.58
C GLY A 307 17.04 -10.40 -15.07
N ARG A 308 16.08 -10.22 -14.15
CA ARG A 308 14.71 -9.82 -14.50
C ARG A 308 14.66 -8.42 -15.11
N SER A 309 15.39 -7.46 -14.54
CA SER A 309 15.46 -6.10 -15.09
C SER A 309 16.01 -6.11 -16.51
N TRP A 310 17.10 -6.85 -16.74
CA TRP A 310 17.70 -7.04 -18.06
C TRP A 310 16.73 -7.67 -19.06
N PHE A 311 16.02 -8.73 -18.66
CA PHE A 311 15.03 -9.39 -19.51
C PHE A 311 13.93 -8.43 -19.97
N TYR A 312 13.38 -7.64 -19.04
CA TYR A 312 12.35 -6.67 -19.39
C TYR A 312 12.87 -5.51 -20.23
N GLN A 313 14.09 -5.02 -19.99
CA GLN A 313 14.72 -4.02 -20.85
C GLN A 313 14.90 -4.54 -22.28
N ARG A 314 15.30 -5.80 -22.44
CA ARG A 314 15.42 -6.42 -23.77
C ARG A 314 14.08 -6.64 -24.46
N ARG A 315 13.04 -6.99 -23.70
CA ARG A 315 11.69 -7.23 -24.25
C ARG A 315 10.90 -5.95 -24.51
N TYR A 316 11.18 -4.87 -23.77
CA TYR A 316 10.51 -3.57 -23.87
C TYR A 316 11.57 -2.44 -23.85
N PRO A 317 12.33 -2.26 -24.94
CA PRO A 317 13.43 -1.30 -24.99
C PRO A 317 12.98 0.14 -24.68
N ASP A 318 11.83 0.56 -25.20
CA ASP A 318 11.29 1.92 -24.98
C ASP A 318 10.82 2.15 -23.53
N ALA A 319 10.35 1.09 -22.85
CA ALA A 319 9.92 1.15 -21.45
C ALA A 319 11.11 1.10 -20.47
N GLY A 320 12.23 0.51 -20.90
CA GLY A 320 13.47 0.42 -20.12
C GLY A 320 14.03 1.79 -19.75
N ALA A 321 14.08 2.71 -20.71
CA ALA A 321 14.59 4.08 -20.53
C ALA A 321 13.74 4.92 -19.56
N LEU A 322 12.41 4.73 -19.55
CA LEU A 322 11.48 5.47 -18.70
C LEU A 322 11.44 5.00 -17.23
N SER A 323 11.87 3.76 -16.95
CA SER A 323 11.68 3.13 -15.65
C SER A 323 12.78 3.42 -14.61
N VAL A 324 13.97 3.86 -15.05
CA VAL A 324 15.20 3.94 -14.24
C VAL A 324 15.09 4.91 -13.05
N ASN A 325 14.18 5.87 -13.09
CA ASN A 325 14.11 6.94 -12.10
C ASN A 325 12.77 7.00 -11.31
N SER A 326 11.80 6.12 -11.55
CA SER A 326 10.48 6.21 -10.89
C SER A 326 10.53 5.89 -9.38
N ASN A 327 10.03 6.79 -8.52
CA ASN A 327 9.94 6.62 -7.05
C ASN A 327 8.56 6.14 -6.57
N SER A 328 7.73 5.60 -7.47
CA SER A 328 6.37 5.14 -7.17
C SER A 328 6.35 3.80 -6.44
N ALA A 329 5.98 3.77 -5.16
CA ALA A 329 5.51 2.54 -4.53
C ALA A 329 3.99 2.47 -4.51
N GLU A 330 3.46 1.30 -4.86
CA GLU A 330 2.08 0.92 -4.60
C GLU A 330 2.07 -0.16 -3.51
N ALA A 331 1.23 0.05 -2.50
CA ALA A 331 0.98 -0.95 -1.48
C ALA A 331 0.25 -2.14 -2.12
N LYS A 332 0.65 -3.36 -1.76
CA LYS A 332 -0.15 -4.56 -2.04
C LYS A 332 -1.25 -4.64 -0.99
N ALA A 333 -2.48 -4.32 -1.34
CA ALA A 333 -3.63 -4.71 -0.53
C ALA A 333 -3.83 -6.23 -0.66
N ILE A 334 -4.30 -6.87 0.41
CA ILE A 334 -4.80 -8.25 0.42
C ILE A 334 -6.27 -8.17 0.79
#